data_AF-A0A3M2CZM0-F1
#
_entry.id   AF-A0A3M2CZM0-F1
#
_cell.length_a   1.000
_cell.length_b   1.000
_cell.length_c   1.000
_cell.angle_alpha   90.00
_cell.angle_beta   90.00
_cell.angle_gamma   90.00
#
_symmetry.space_group_name_H-M   'P 1'
#
loop_
_entity.id
_entity.type
_entity.pdbx_description
1 polymer ?
#
loop_
_entity_poly.entity_id
_entity_poly.type
_entity_poly.pdbx_seq_one_letter_code
_entity_poly.pdbx_strand_id
1 'polypeptide(L)'
;TGGSLADRAGFRVKLNFGEDSQFTGGSNFADEVDFQEVYAQFIAPLGNGIDLRVGRQNTLIGYEVIESPYNPNFSRSWLFGIGEPFTTTGIRLAYTVNPYLAFAIGGISSFTQGPGDTNRGKSLEAAIYLTPHDLVSLTGFFFWGPEPSPKNANVSSLNLIQGGGILTAQITPQTSFVIEGYYANQEGANAIVSGKNARWNGIAGYLIHDFTDQWGIRIRGEIFEDAGGSRTCGGTAGLTATGTSKTNVCFGATAPDTTKVNGNEVPTVGSTGLPRAQTLWETTFTLQYAPIPSLITRLEFRYDKSNKNTFQFGTRAANHQETLSGEVIFLF
;
A
#
# COMPACT_ATOMS: atom_id res chain seq x y z
N THR A 1 -36.05 -9.10 -7.11
CA THR A 1 -35.12 -8.58 -8.13
C THR A 1 -35.06 -9.58 -9.29
N GLY A 2 -35.77 -9.30 -10.39
CA GLY A 2 -35.90 -10.19 -11.54
C GLY A 2 -35.11 -9.69 -12.75
N GLY A 3 -33.86 -10.13 -12.86
CA GLY A 3 -33.04 -10.03 -14.07
C GLY A 3 -32.57 -11.43 -14.45
N SER A 4 -32.26 -11.66 -15.72
CA SER A 4 -31.77 -12.95 -16.19
C SER A 4 -30.42 -13.30 -15.56
N LEU A 5 -30.01 -14.57 -15.62
CA LEU A 5 -28.68 -14.99 -15.13
C LEU A 5 -27.55 -14.23 -15.83
N ALA A 6 -27.75 -13.84 -17.10
CA ALA A 6 -26.79 -13.07 -17.87
C ALA A 6 -26.63 -11.63 -17.35
N ASP A 7 -27.71 -10.98 -16.93
CA ASP A 7 -27.69 -9.61 -16.42
C ASP A 7 -26.94 -9.47 -15.08
N ARG A 8 -26.63 -10.60 -14.43
CA ARG A 8 -25.96 -10.68 -13.14
C ARG A 8 -24.49 -11.07 -13.27
N ALA A 9 -24.05 -11.49 -14.45
CA ALA A 9 -22.67 -11.84 -14.74
C ALA A 9 -21.96 -10.65 -15.39
N GLY A 10 -20.72 -10.40 -14.96
CA GLY A 10 -19.89 -9.34 -15.49
C GLY A 10 -18.41 -9.70 -15.43
N PHE A 11 -17.58 -8.83 -15.96
CA PHE A 11 -16.14 -8.93 -15.82
C PHE A 11 -15.54 -7.52 -15.77
N ARG A 12 -14.34 -7.40 -15.21
CA ARG A 12 -13.55 -6.18 -15.23
C ARG A 12 -12.15 -6.49 -15.74
N VAL A 13 -11.66 -5.63 -16.62
CA VAL A 13 -10.26 -5.57 -17.02
C VAL A 13 -9.79 -4.13 -16.81
N LYS A 14 -8.70 -3.96 -16.08
CA LYS A 14 -8.01 -2.68 -15.87
C LYS A 14 -6.54 -2.85 -16.20
N LEU A 15 -6.04 -1.96 -17.04
CA LEU A 15 -4.68 -1.97 -17.58
C LEU A 15 -3.96 -0.68 -17.18
N ASN A 16 -2.72 -0.82 -16.75
CA ASN A 16 -1.82 0.29 -16.46
C ASN A 16 -0.76 0.36 -17.55
N PHE A 17 -0.45 1.58 -18.00
CA PHE A 17 0.58 1.86 -18.99
C PHE A 17 1.57 2.89 -18.44
N GLY A 18 2.85 2.70 -18.71
CA GLY A 18 3.94 3.60 -18.32
C GLY A 18 4.88 3.01 -17.26
N GLU A 19 5.92 3.76 -16.94
CA GLU A 19 7.02 3.32 -16.07
C GLU A 19 6.55 2.94 -14.65
N ASP A 20 5.48 3.57 -14.13
CA ASP A 20 4.92 3.24 -12.83
C ASP A 20 4.22 1.86 -12.77
N SER A 21 3.90 1.28 -13.93
CA SER A 21 3.30 -0.06 -14.01
C SER A 21 4.27 -1.14 -13.52
N GLN A 22 5.58 -0.93 -13.63
CA GLN A 22 6.57 -1.88 -13.10
C GLN A 22 6.52 -1.95 -11.56
N PHE A 23 6.15 -0.87 -10.89
CA PHE A 23 6.09 -0.77 -9.43
C PHE A 23 4.73 -1.19 -8.87
N THR A 24 3.65 -0.73 -9.50
CA THR A 24 2.26 -0.96 -9.05
C THR A 24 1.69 -2.27 -9.60
N GLY A 25 2.32 -2.81 -10.64
CA GLY A 25 1.91 -4.03 -11.31
C GLY A 25 2.34 -5.33 -10.62
N GLY A 26 1.68 -6.41 -11.01
CA GLY A 26 1.89 -7.76 -10.45
C GLY A 26 1.84 -8.90 -11.46
N SER A 27 1.48 -8.64 -12.72
CA SER A 27 1.51 -9.62 -13.80
C SER A 27 2.86 -9.65 -14.53
N ASN A 28 3.66 -8.58 -14.42
CA ASN A 28 4.95 -8.39 -15.11
C ASN A 28 4.83 -8.74 -16.61
N PHE A 29 3.73 -8.31 -17.24
CA PHE A 29 3.42 -8.64 -18.63
C PHE A 29 4.42 -7.99 -19.59
N ALA A 30 4.76 -6.72 -19.35
CA ALA A 30 5.87 -6.01 -19.97
C ALA A 30 6.37 -4.91 -19.00
N ASP A 31 7.52 -4.30 -19.30
CA ASP A 31 8.14 -3.28 -18.45
C ASP A 31 7.23 -2.04 -18.25
N GLU A 32 6.37 -1.74 -19.22
CA GLU A 32 5.50 -0.55 -19.23
C GLU A 32 4.00 -0.91 -19.26
N VAL A 33 3.64 -2.19 -19.14
CA VAL A 33 2.23 -2.64 -19.21
C VAL A 33 1.94 -3.70 -18.15
N ASP A 34 0.94 -3.45 -17.31
CA ASP A 34 0.46 -4.44 -16.32
C ASP A 34 -1.07 -4.48 -16.24
N PHE A 35 -1.61 -5.69 -16.02
CA PHE A 35 -3.02 -5.88 -15.70
C PHE A 35 -3.26 -5.68 -14.20
N GLN A 36 -3.80 -4.52 -13.81
CA GLN A 36 -4.10 -4.21 -12.41
C GLN A 36 -5.28 -5.05 -11.87
N GLU A 37 -6.42 -5.04 -12.58
CA GLU A 37 -7.59 -5.83 -12.21
C GLU A 37 -8.03 -6.70 -13.39
N VAL A 38 -8.24 -7.99 -13.15
CA VAL A 38 -8.80 -8.93 -14.12
C VAL A 38 -9.65 -9.92 -13.35
N TYR A 39 -10.98 -9.73 -13.34
CA TYR A 39 -11.87 -10.63 -12.63
C TYR A 39 -13.21 -10.82 -13.34
N ALA A 40 -13.79 -11.99 -13.13
CA ALA A 40 -15.21 -12.26 -13.39
C ALA A 40 -16.03 -11.92 -12.14
N GLN A 41 -17.27 -11.48 -12.35
CA GLN A 41 -18.19 -11.06 -11.31
C GLN A 41 -19.55 -11.73 -11.49
N PHE A 42 -20.19 -12.10 -10.39
CA PHE A 42 -21.57 -12.57 -10.36
C PHE A 42 -22.33 -12.00 -9.17
N ILE A 43 -23.46 -11.36 -9.42
CA ILE A 43 -24.34 -10.80 -8.39
C ILE A 43 -25.47 -11.80 -8.07
N ALA A 44 -25.24 -12.63 -7.06
CA ALA A 44 -26.19 -13.67 -6.67
C ALA A 44 -27.50 -13.04 -6.14
N PRO A 45 -28.69 -13.56 -6.50
CA PRO A 45 -30.00 -13.00 -6.17
C PRO A 45 -30.44 -13.24 -4.70
N LEU A 46 -29.52 -13.18 -3.75
CA LEU A 46 -29.79 -13.38 -2.33
C LEU A 46 -29.78 -12.05 -1.60
N GLY A 47 -30.88 -11.72 -0.89
CA GLY A 47 -31.03 -10.48 -0.14
C GLY A 47 -30.83 -9.24 -1.03
N ASN A 48 -29.91 -8.36 -0.63
CA ASN A 48 -29.55 -7.15 -1.38
C ASN A 48 -28.65 -7.41 -2.61
N GLY A 49 -28.30 -8.68 -2.88
CA GLY A 49 -27.35 -9.06 -3.91
C GLY A 49 -25.98 -9.33 -3.30
N ILE A 50 -25.52 -10.58 -3.39
CA ILE A 50 -24.16 -10.95 -2.98
C ILE A 50 -23.25 -10.79 -4.20
N ASP A 51 -22.26 -9.91 -4.08
CA ASP A 51 -21.25 -9.69 -5.11
C ASP A 51 -20.12 -10.70 -4.96
N LEU A 52 -20.06 -11.68 -5.87
CA LEU A 52 -18.99 -12.66 -5.95
C LEU A 52 -18.02 -12.29 -7.07
N ARG A 53 -16.75 -12.10 -6.72
CA ARG A 53 -15.67 -11.80 -7.67
C ARG A 53 -14.62 -12.89 -7.64
N VAL A 54 -14.13 -13.28 -8.82
CA VAL A 54 -13.08 -14.29 -9.00
C VAL A 54 -12.03 -13.78 -9.96
N GLY A 55 -10.78 -13.68 -9.52
CA GLY A 55 -9.67 -13.17 -10.31
C GLY A 55 -8.76 -12.27 -9.49
N ARG A 56 -8.10 -11.32 -10.14
CA ARG A 56 -7.24 -10.30 -9.52
C ARG A 56 -8.02 -9.01 -9.32
N GLN A 57 -8.03 -8.49 -8.11
CA GLN A 57 -8.75 -7.29 -7.71
C GLN A 57 -7.84 -6.34 -6.91
N ASN A 58 -8.22 -5.06 -6.80
CA ASN A 58 -7.60 -4.17 -5.82
C ASN A 58 -7.76 -4.75 -4.40
N THR A 59 -6.76 -4.47 -3.56
CA THR A 59 -6.74 -4.85 -2.14
C THR A 59 -7.94 -4.29 -1.35
N LEU A 60 -8.23 -4.89 -0.20
CA LEU A 60 -9.18 -4.35 0.79
C LEU A 60 -8.50 -3.48 1.86
N ILE A 61 -7.17 -3.49 1.89
CA ILE A 61 -6.32 -2.80 2.85
C ILE A 61 -5.88 -1.48 2.22
N GLY A 62 -5.84 -0.40 2.98
CA GLY A 62 -5.31 0.87 2.45
C GLY A 62 -6.37 1.94 2.24
N TYR A 63 -6.02 3.19 2.56
CA TYR A 63 -6.78 4.36 2.12
C TYR A 63 -6.35 4.83 0.73
N GLU A 64 -5.04 4.88 0.48
CA GLU A 64 -4.49 5.28 -0.81
C GLU A 64 -4.62 4.15 -1.83
N VAL A 65 -4.71 4.52 -3.11
CA VAL A 65 -4.88 3.56 -4.22
C VAL A 65 -3.83 3.77 -5.29
N ILE A 66 -3.74 2.83 -6.24
CA ILE A 66 -2.80 2.93 -7.37
C ILE A 66 -3.08 4.20 -8.19
N GLU A 67 -4.35 4.51 -8.44
CA GLU A 67 -4.76 5.56 -9.36
C GLU A 67 -4.60 6.97 -8.76
N SER A 68 -3.64 7.75 -9.28
CA SER A 68 -3.33 9.11 -8.78
C SER A 68 -4.51 10.10 -8.69
N PRO A 69 -5.51 10.09 -9.60
CA PRO A 69 -6.67 10.98 -9.48
C PRO A 69 -7.49 10.76 -8.20
N TYR A 70 -7.47 9.53 -7.65
CA TYR A 70 -8.24 9.17 -6.46
C TYR A 70 -7.48 9.36 -5.15
N ASN A 71 -6.22 9.81 -5.23
CA ASN A 71 -5.42 10.10 -4.05
C ASN A 71 -5.41 11.60 -3.77
N PRO A 72 -5.36 12.01 -2.49
CA PRO A 72 -5.27 13.42 -2.14
C PRO A 72 -3.94 14.02 -2.57
N ASN A 73 -2.84 13.29 -2.40
CA ASN A 73 -1.49 13.74 -2.72
C ASN A 73 -0.98 13.05 -4.00
N PHE A 74 -0.01 13.68 -4.68
CA PHE A 74 0.66 13.08 -5.83
C PHE A 74 1.53 11.91 -5.38
N SER A 75 2.45 12.15 -4.45
CA SER A 75 3.23 11.06 -3.85
C SER A 75 2.36 10.20 -2.96
N ARG A 76 2.78 8.95 -2.75
CA ARG A 76 2.12 7.99 -1.86
C ARG A 76 2.80 7.93 -0.50
N SER A 77 2.02 7.62 0.53
CA SER A 77 2.45 7.36 1.89
C SER A 77 3.37 6.14 1.96
N TRP A 78 4.15 6.02 3.04
CA TRP A 78 4.87 4.80 3.38
C TRP A 78 3.90 3.65 3.64
N LEU A 79 2.72 3.93 4.21
CA LEU A 79 1.70 2.92 4.40
C LEU A 79 1.32 2.24 3.07
N PHE A 80 1.03 3.04 2.05
CA PHE A 80 0.78 2.54 0.70
C PHE A 80 2.02 1.87 0.09
N GLY A 81 3.13 2.59 -0.03
CA GLY A 81 4.25 2.17 -0.87
C GLY A 81 4.99 0.91 -0.39
N ILE A 82 5.06 0.69 0.93
CA ILE A 82 5.87 -0.39 1.50
C ILE A 82 5.15 -1.24 2.54
N GLY A 83 3.91 -0.91 2.91
CA GLY A 83 3.27 -1.61 4.02
C GLY A 83 1.94 -2.28 3.70
N GLU A 84 1.30 -2.01 2.56
CA GLU A 84 0.11 -2.74 2.08
C GLU A 84 0.36 -3.50 0.76
N PRO A 85 -0.49 -4.49 0.44
CA PRO A 85 -0.62 -5.03 -0.91
C PRO A 85 -1.39 -4.08 -1.82
N PHE A 86 -1.01 -3.93 -3.09
CA PHE A 86 -1.84 -3.15 -4.04
C PHE A 86 -3.04 -3.93 -4.62
N THR A 87 -2.84 -5.23 -4.89
CA THR A 87 -3.85 -6.12 -5.46
C THR A 87 -3.78 -7.49 -4.80
N THR A 88 -4.92 -8.17 -4.73
CA THR A 88 -5.03 -9.56 -4.28
C THR A 88 -5.66 -10.40 -5.38
N THR A 89 -5.31 -11.69 -5.43
CA THR A 89 -5.86 -12.64 -6.42
C THR A 89 -6.56 -13.77 -5.69
N GLY A 90 -7.84 -13.96 -5.98
CA GLY A 90 -8.64 -15.00 -5.35
C GLY A 90 -10.14 -14.84 -5.58
N ILE A 91 -10.90 -15.33 -4.60
CA ILE A 91 -12.35 -15.24 -4.56
C ILE A 91 -12.74 -14.28 -3.44
N ARG A 92 -13.51 -13.24 -3.77
CA ARG A 92 -14.02 -12.27 -2.82
C ARG A 92 -15.54 -12.22 -2.90
N LEU A 93 -16.17 -12.25 -1.73
CA LEU A 93 -17.58 -11.98 -1.54
C LEU A 93 -17.74 -10.61 -0.89
N ALA A 94 -18.62 -9.77 -1.42
CA ALA A 94 -19.04 -8.53 -0.78
C ALA A 94 -20.57 -8.48 -0.64
N TYR A 95 -21.04 -7.92 0.47
CA TYR A 95 -22.47 -7.81 0.76
C TYR A 95 -22.79 -6.53 1.53
N THR A 96 -23.77 -5.78 1.02
CA THR A 96 -24.34 -4.61 1.69
C THR A 96 -25.52 -5.07 2.53
N VAL A 97 -25.38 -5.03 3.85
CA VAL A 97 -26.44 -5.47 4.78
C VAL A 97 -27.55 -4.41 4.82
N ASN A 98 -27.17 -3.15 4.98
CA ASN A 98 -28.06 -1.99 5.04
C ASN A 98 -27.24 -0.71 4.72
N PRO A 99 -27.84 0.50 4.70
CA PRO A 99 -27.11 1.74 4.40
C PRO A 99 -25.93 2.07 5.32
N TYR A 100 -25.86 1.46 6.51
CA TYR A 100 -24.85 1.74 7.53
C TYR A 100 -23.78 0.66 7.65
N LEU A 101 -23.99 -0.52 7.05
CA LEU A 101 -23.13 -1.69 7.20
C LEU A 101 -22.99 -2.46 5.88
N ALA A 102 -21.75 -2.62 5.43
CA ALA A 102 -21.34 -3.57 4.41
C ALA A 102 -20.09 -4.32 4.85
N PHE A 103 -19.82 -5.47 4.22
CA PHE A 103 -18.57 -6.20 4.46
C PHE A 103 -18.11 -6.90 3.19
N ALA A 104 -16.82 -7.24 3.18
CA ALA A 104 -16.20 -8.11 2.21
C ALA A 104 -15.36 -9.17 2.93
N ILE A 105 -15.31 -10.38 2.36
CA ILE A 105 -14.47 -11.48 2.83
C ILE A 105 -14.00 -12.29 1.63
N GLY A 106 -12.75 -12.72 1.64
CA GLY A 106 -12.17 -13.43 0.52
C GLY A 106 -11.10 -14.43 0.92
N GLY A 107 -11.00 -15.49 0.12
CA GLY A 107 -9.87 -16.41 0.14
C GLY A 107 -8.97 -16.09 -1.04
N ILE A 108 -7.72 -15.74 -0.76
CA ILE A 108 -6.74 -15.34 -1.77
C ILE A 108 -5.62 -16.37 -1.88
N SER A 109 -5.09 -16.51 -3.09
CA SER A 109 -3.89 -17.30 -3.37
C SER A 109 -2.64 -16.45 -3.31
N SER A 110 -2.71 -15.19 -3.74
CA SER A 110 -1.54 -14.32 -3.84
C SER A 110 -1.92 -12.85 -3.73
N PHE A 111 -0.93 -12.00 -3.49
CA PHE A 111 -1.04 -10.55 -3.48
C PHE A 111 0.28 -9.92 -3.95
N THR A 112 0.19 -8.71 -4.51
CA THR A 112 1.37 -7.90 -4.86
C THR A 112 2.06 -7.37 -3.62
N GLN A 113 3.35 -7.03 -3.69
CA GLN A 113 4.17 -6.63 -2.54
C GLN A 113 4.40 -7.75 -1.50
N GLY A 114 3.90 -8.97 -1.75
CA GLY A 114 4.28 -10.19 -1.05
C GLY A 114 5.46 -10.91 -1.74
N PRO A 115 6.10 -11.87 -1.05
CA PRO A 115 7.02 -12.80 -1.72
C PRO A 115 6.21 -13.61 -2.76
N GLY A 116 6.76 -13.83 -3.96
CA GLY A 116 6.08 -14.58 -5.01
C GLY A 116 5.48 -15.90 -4.49
N ASP A 117 4.24 -16.19 -4.87
CA ASP A 117 3.50 -17.33 -4.32
C ASP A 117 4.18 -18.65 -4.73
N THR A 118 4.83 -19.27 -3.75
CA THR A 118 5.55 -20.53 -3.88
C THR A 118 4.97 -21.60 -2.95
N ASN A 119 3.84 -21.33 -2.30
CA ASN A 119 3.24 -22.22 -1.33
C ASN A 119 1.78 -22.55 -1.70
N ARG A 120 1.21 -23.61 -1.13
CA ARG A 120 -0.17 -24.05 -1.46
C ARG A 120 -1.24 -23.47 -0.53
N GLY A 121 -0.82 -22.81 0.54
CA GLY A 121 -1.67 -22.15 1.52
C GLY A 121 -2.56 -21.09 0.87
N LYS A 122 -3.66 -20.77 1.54
CA LYS A 122 -4.59 -19.73 1.13
C LYS A 122 -4.66 -18.72 2.26
N SER A 123 -4.60 -17.45 1.91
CA SER A 123 -4.73 -16.36 2.88
C SER A 123 -6.18 -15.87 2.88
N LEU A 124 -6.61 -15.34 4.02
CA LEU A 124 -7.90 -14.73 4.26
C LEU A 124 -7.73 -13.23 4.18
N GLU A 125 -8.64 -12.55 3.49
CA GLU A 125 -8.82 -11.11 3.56
C GLU A 125 -10.25 -10.80 4.01
N ALA A 126 -10.43 -9.69 4.72
CA ALA A 126 -11.74 -9.20 5.09
C ALA A 126 -11.74 -7.68 5.27
N ALA A 127 -12.89 -7.07 5.05
CA ALA A 127 -13.15 -5.69 5.41
C ALA A 127 -14.59 -5.52 5.91
N ILE A 128 -14.78 -4.61 6.85
CA ILE A 128 -16.07 -4.12 7.31
C ILE A 128 -16.15 -2.62 7.05
N TYR A 129 -17.26 -2.18 6.48
CA TYR A 129 -17.53 -0.80 6.15
C TYR A 129 -18.73 -0.34 6.97
N LEU A 130 -18.52 0.69 7.77
CA LEU A 130 -19.50 1.26 8.66
C LEU A 130 -19.68 2.73 8.31
N THR A 131 -20.93 3.15 8.15
CA THR A 131 -21.29 4.56 7.95
C THR A 131 -22.22 4.97 9.09
N PRO A 132 -21.72 5.17 10.32
CA PRO A 132 -22.57 5.48 11.46
C PRO A 132 -23.32 6.83 11.32
N HIS A 133 -22.84 7.72 10.46
CA HIS A 133 -23.42 9.03 10.17
C HIS A 133 -23.07 9.47 8.75
N ASP A 134 -23.88 10.33 8.12
CA ASP A 134 -23.67 10.79 6.73
C ASP A 134 -22.31 11.48 6.49
N LEU A 135 -21.71 12.02 7.55
CA LEU A 135 -20.42 12.72 7.52
C LEU A 135 -19.24 11.86 8.01
N VAL A 136 -19.48 10.63 8.44
CA VAL A 136 -18.44 9.78 9.06
C VAL A 136 -18.51 8.36 8.52
N SER A 137 -17.38 7.88 7.99
CA SER A 137 -17.21 6.47 7.62
C SER A 137 -16.04 5.85 8.37
N LEU A 138 -16.22 4.59 8.77
CA LEU A 138 -15.22 3.76 9.42
C LEU A 138 -15.05 2.49 8.58
N THR A 139 -13.80 2.18 8.23
CA THR A 139 -13.45 0.90 7.59
C THR A 139 -12.51 0.16 8.51
N GLY A 140 -12.78 -1.12 8.76
CA GLY A 140 -11.81 -2.04 9.35
C GLY A 140 -11.40 -3.06 8.32
N PHE A 141 -10.11 -3.32 8.17
CA PHE A 141 -9.60 -4.32 7.24
C PHE A 141 -8.67 -5.31 7.94
N PHE A 142 -8.58 -6.50 7.38
CA PHE A 142 -7.84 -7.61 7.94
C PHE A 142 -7.30 -8.54 6.86
N PHE A 143 -6.14 -9.09 7.13
CA PHE A 143 -5.43 -10.05 6.33
C PHE A 143 -4.75 -11.06 7.24
N TRP A 144 -4.89 -12.33 6.91
CA TRP A 144 -4.19 -13.40 7.61
C TRP A 144 -3.89 -14.55 6.67
N GLY A 145 -2.67 -15.05 6.70
CA GLY A 145 -2.42 -16.33 6.05
C GLY A 145 -0.97 -16.76 5.96
N PRO A 146 -0.76 -17.99 5.48
CA PRO A 146 0.55 -18.60 5.32
C PRO A 146 1.31 -18.02 4.13
N GLU A 147 2.42 -17.33 4.39
CA GLU A 147 3.27 -16.71 3.38
C GLU A 147 4.61 -17.45 3.19
N PRO A 148 5.18 -17.47 1.98
CA PRO A 148 6.51 -18.02 1.73
C PRO A 148 7.58 -17.45 2.67
N SER A 149 8.52 -18.29 3.11
CA SER A 149 9.69 -17.79 3.85
C SER A 149 10.62 -17.01 2.92
N PRO A 150 10.94 -15.74 3.22
CA PRO A 150 11.87 -14.97 2.39
C PRO A 150 13.34 -15.46 2.50
N LYS A 151 13.64 -16.40 3.41
CA LYS A 151 15.02 -16.84 3.70
C LYS A 151 15.31 -18.30 3.36
N ASN A 152 14.29 -19.17 3.25
CA ASN A 152 14.49 -20.59 2.98
C ASN A 152 13.29 -21.21 2.26
N ALA A 153 13.50 -21.66 1.01
CA ALA A 153 12.49 -22.39 0.23
C ALA A 153 12.07 -23.75 0.86
N ASN A 154 12.83 -24.25 1.84
CA ASN A 154 12.58 -25.51 2.56
C ASN A 154 11.81 -25.33 3.88
N VAL A 155 11.51 -24.10 4.31
CA VAL A 155 10.73 -23.84 5.53
C VAL A 155 9.26 -23.70 5.14
N SER A 156 8.38 -24.41 5.86
CA SER A 156 6.93 -24.32 5.72
C SER A 156 6.45 -22.87 5.88
N SER A 157 5.37 -22.51 5.21
CA SER A 157 4.79 -21.16 5.21
C SER A 157 4.72 -20.51 6.60
N LEU A 158 5.00 -19.21 6.66
CA LEU A 158 5.04 -18.39 7.87
C LEU A 158 3.79 -17.53 7.94
N ASN A 159 3.12 -17.45 9.09
CA ASN A 159 1.88 -16.66 9.14
C ASN A 159 2.20 -15.17 9.07
N LEU A 160 1.53 -14.49 8.14
CA LEU A 160 1.38 -13.04 8.10
C LEU A 160 0.02 -12.69 8.68
N ILE A 161 -0.01 -11.77 9.63
CA ILE A 161 -1.21 -11.06 10.06
C ILE A 161 -1.03 -9.58 9.76
N GLN A 162 -2.04 -8.95 9.16
CA GLN A 162 -2.10 -7.51 8.97
C GLN A 162 -3.53 -7.03 9.20
N GLY A 163 -3.69 -5.93 9.94
CA GLY A 163 -5.01 -5.40 10.22
C GLY A 163 -4.95 -3.97 10.69
N GLY A 164 -6.03 -3.24 10.41
CA GLY A 164 -6.11 -1.81 10.69
C GLY A 164 -7.45 -1.23 10.31
N GLY A 165 -7.47 0.09 10.14
CA GLY A 165 -8.68 0.77 9.74
C GLY A 165 -8.48 2.20 9.29
N ILE A 166 -9.56 2.73 8.74
CA ILE A 166 -9.67 4.05 8.16
C ILE A 166 -10.85 4.75 8.81
N LEU A 167 -10.63 5.96 9.30
CA LEU A 167 -11.67 6.89 9.69
C LEU A 167 -11.68 8.02 8.68
N THR A 168 -12.82 8.30 8.07
CA THR A 168 -13.05 9.49 7.27
C THR A 168 -14.15 10.32 7.91
N ALA A 169 -13.88 11.62 8.08
CA ALA A 169 -14.84 12.57 8.64
C ALA A 169 -14.91 13.82 7.76
N GLN A 170 -16.09 14.16 7.29
CA GLN A 170 -16.36 15.43 6.63
C GLN A 170 -16.72 16.48 7.69
N ILE A 171 -15.82 17.44 7.90
CA ILE A 171 -15.97 18.48 8.93
C ILE A 171 -16.85 19.61 8.42
N THR A 172 -16.66 20.01 7.17
CA THR A 172 -17.49 20.97 6.43
C THR A 172 -17.68 20.47 5.00
N PRO A 173 -18.59 21.05 4.19
CA PRO A 173 -18.70 20.67 2.79
C PRO A 173 -17.38 20.75 2.00
N GLN A 174 -16.47 21.64 2.42
CA GLN A 174 -15.16 21.88 1.81
C GLN A 174 -14.00 21.16 2.49
N THR A 175 -14.21 20.56 3.67
CA THR A 175 -13.10 20.04 4.49
C THR A 175 -13.38 18.62 4.95
N SER A 176 -12.48 17.71 4.60
CA SER A 176 -12.48 16.34 5.11
C SER A 176 -11.16 15.98 5.76
N PHE A 177 -11.26 15.11 6.75
CA PHE A 177 -10.13 14.54 7.46
C PHE A 177 -10.17 13.02 7.33
N VAL A 178 -9.00 12.40 7.13
CA VAL A 178 -8.83 10.95 7.08
C VAL A 178 -7.72 10.54 8.02
N ILE A 179 -7.93 9.48 8.80
CA ILE A 179 -6.88 8.75 9.50
C ILE A 179 -6.87 7.33 8.98
N GLU A 180 -5.70 6.82 8.66
CA GLU A 180 -5.45 5.41 8.44
C GLU A 180 -4.39 4.92 9.43
N GLY A 181 -4.57 3.71 9.95
CA GLY A 181 -3.46 3.03 10.62
C GLY A 181 -3.62 1.52 10.59
N TYR A 182 -2.49 0.82 10.57
CA TYR A 182 -2.48 -0.64 10.66
C TYR A 182 -1.20 -1.18 11.29
N TYR A 183 -1.30 -2.44 11.69
CA TYR A 183 -0.23 -3.25 12.23
C TYR A 183 -0.09 -4.52 11.41
N ALA A 184 1.15 -4.98 11.24
CA ALA A 184 1.42 -6.26 10.63
C ALA A 184 2.60 -6.98 11.31
N ASN A 185 2.53 -8.30 11.26
CA ASN A 185 3.52 -9.19 11.84
C ASN A 185 3.63 -10.46 10.98
N GLN A 186 4.85 -10.80 10.60
CA GLN A 186 5.15 -12.02 9.88
C GLN A 186 6.15 -12.85 10.67
N GLU A 187 5.76 -14.10 10.96
CA GLU A 187 6.60 -15.06 11.68
C GLU A 187 7.92 -15.28 10.95
N GLY A 188 9.04 -15.36 11.67
CA GLY A 188 10.35 -15.76 11.12
C GLY A 188 10.95 -14.89 10.00
N ALA A 189 10.25 -13.84 9.55
CA ALA A 189 10.62 -13.03 8.40
C ALA A 189 11.48 -11.80 8.75
N ASN A 190 11.94 -11.67 10.00
CA ASN A 190 12.83 -10.58 10.38
C ASN A 190 14.11 -10.63 9.55
N ALA A 191 14.40 -9.52 8.86
CA ALA A 191 15.48 -9.48 7.90
C ALA A 191 16.85 -9.33 8.58
N ILE A 192 16.90 -8.77 9.80
CA ILE A 192 18.12 -8.50 10.59
C ILE A 192 18.49 -9.68 11.49
N VAL A 193 17.53 -10.26 12.20
CA VAL A 193 17.74 -11.35 13.16
C VAL A 193 16.97 -12.59 12.70
N SER A 194 17.70 -13.61 12.24
CA SER A 194 17.08 -14.86 11.76
C SER A 194 16.20 -15.53 12.82
N GLY A 195 15.04 -16.05 12.40
CA GLY A 195 14.09 -16.75 13.28
C GLY A 195 13.22 -15.83 14.16
N LYS A 196 13.41 -14.51 14.12
CA LYS A 196 12.51 -13.54 14.76
C LYS A 196 11.41 -13.10 13.79
N ASN A 197 10.34 -12.56 14.35
CA ASN A 197 9.24 -12.01 13.56
C ASN A 197 9.61 -10.65 12.96
N ALA A 198 9.19 -10.43 11.72
CA ALA A 198 9.14 -9.09 11.13
C ALA A 198 7.87 -8.38 11.61
N ARG A 199 7.99 -7.12 11.96
CA ARG A 199 6.86 -6.27 12.37
C ARG A 199 6.98 -4.93 11.68
N TRP A 200 5.88 -4.48 11.09
CA TRP A 200 5.73 -3.10 10.64
C TRP A 200 4.35 -2.56 11.02
N ASN A 201 4.27 -1.25 11.22
CA ASN A 201 3.03 -0.59 11.58
C ASN A 201 3.15 0.91 11.26
N GLY A 202 2.02 1.55 11.01
CA GLY A 202 2.01 2.98 10.70
C GLY A 202 0.68 3.64 11.00
N ILE A 203 0.71 4.96 11.03
CA ILE A 203 -0.47 5.81 11.05
C ILE A 203 -0.23 7.01 10.13
N ALA A 204 -1.21 7.32 9.29
CA ALA A 204 -1.24 8.47 8.41
C ALA A 204 -2.50 9.30 8.66
N GLY A 205 -2.35 10.62 8.62
CA GLY A 205 -3.45 11.58 8.71
C GLY A 205 -3.46 12.49 7.48
N TYR A 206 -4.65 12.77 6.97
CA TYR A 206 -4.87 13.59 5.78
C TYR A 206 -5.85 14.71 6.10
N LEU A 207 -5.48 15.94 5.77
CA LEU A 207 -6.38 17.08 5.72
C LEU A 207 -6.59 17.49 4.27
N ILE A 208 -7.85 17.53 3.85
CA ILE A 208 -8.27 17.81 2.49
C ILE A 208 -9.19 19.02 2.57
N HIS A 209 -8.82 20.13 1.95
CA HIS A 209 -9.61 21.35 1.97
C HIS A 209 -9.69 22.00 0.59
N ASP A 210 -10.90 22.29 0.13
CA ASP A 210 -11.17 22.98 -1.14
C ASP A 210 -11.66 24.40 -0.87
N PHE A 211 -10.87 25.40 -1.25
CA PHE A 211 -11.24 26.80 -1.10
C PHE A 211 -12.31 27.22 -2.11
N THR A 212 -12.23 26.64 -3.31
CA THR A 212 -13.15 26.85 -4.44
C THR A 212 -13.21 25.56 -5.25
N ASP A 213 -14.08 25.51 -6.27
CA ASP A 213 -14.15 24.38 -7.20
C ASP A 213 -12.85 24.15 -7.99
N GLN A 214 -11.96 25.15 -8.06
CA GLN A 214 -10.68 25.06 -8.78
C GLN A 214 -9.46 24.92 -7.87
N TRP A 215 -9.52 25.39 -6.62
CA TRP A 215 -8.35 25.50 -5.75
C TRP A 215 -8.55 24.76 -4.43
N GLY A 216 -7.57 23.94 -4.07
CA GLY A 216 -7.55 23.23 -2.81
C GLY A 216 -6.15 22.89 -2.33
N ILE A 217 -6.06 22.50 -1.06
CA ILE A 217 -4.85 21.98 -0.44
C ILE A 217 -5.06 20.58 0.11
N ARG A 218 -3.99 19.81 0.16
CA ARG A 218 -3.94 18.46 0.70
C ARG A 218 -2.69 18.34 1.55
N ILE A 219 -2.87 18.03 2.83
CA ILE A 219 -1.77 17.88 3.77
C ILE A 219 -1.79 16.45 4.28
N ARG A 220 -0.66 15.76 4.20
CA ARG A 220 -0.47 14.43 4.78
C ARG A 220 0.62 14.49 5.83
N GLY A 221 0.44 13.72 6.90
CA GLY A 221 1.49 13.44 7.86
C GLY A 221 1.44 11.97 8.27
N GLU A 222 2.59 11.32 8.37
CA GLU A 222 2.66 9.91 8.73
C GLU A 222 3.87 9.56 9.59
N ILE A 223 3.73 8.45 10.31
CA ILE A 223 4.83 7.73 10.97
C ILE A 223 4.72 6.26 10.61
N PHE A 224 5.83 5.65 10.22
CA PHE A 224 5.91 4.25 9.84
C PHE A 224 7.09 3.57 10.52
N GLU A 225 6.84 2.47 11.20
CA GLU A 225 7.86 1.67 11.91
C GLU A 225 8.09 0.37 11.14
N ASP A 226 9.34 0.08 10.79
CA ASP A 226 9.79 -1.23 10.28
C ASP A 226 10.81 -1.81 11.26
N ALA A 227 10.33 -2.49 12.30
CA ALA A 227 11.17 -3.00 13.38
C ALA A 227 12.02 -4.21 12.95
N GLY A 228 11.66 -4.87 11.85
CA GLY A 228 12.36 -6.04 11.31
C GLY A 228 13.30 -5.73 10.15
N GLY A 229 13.30 -4.50 9.63
CA GLY A 229 14.01 -4.11 8.41
C GLY A 229 13.53 -4.83 7.17
N SER A 230 12.27 -5.27 7.16
CA SER A 230 11.70 -6.13 6.12
C SER A 230 11.03 -5.35 4.97
N ARG A 231 10.69 -4.08 5.22
CA ARG A 231 9.87 -3.26 4.32
C ARG A 231 10.63 -2.10 3.70
N THR A 232 11.59 -1.54 4.43
CA THR A 232 12.19 -0.24 4.11
C THR A 232 13.51 -0.36 3.33
N CYS A 233 14.61 -0.78 3.97
CA CYS A 233 15.89 -1.00 3.30
C CYS A 233 16.02 -2.44 2.82
N GLY A 234 16.49 -2.64 1.58
CA GLY A 234 16.69 -3.99 1.03
C GLY A 234 15.39 -4.79 0.90
N GLY A 235 14.24 -4.08 0.92
CA GLY A 235 12.92 -4.64 1.10
C GLY A 235 12.66 -5.80 0.14
N THR A 236 12.22 -6.92 0.70
CA THR A 236 11.72 -8.07 -0.07
C THR A 236 10.26 -7.88 -0.50
N ALA A 237 9.66 -6.72 -0.19
CA ALA A 237 8.33 -6.33 -0.65
C ALA A 237 8.38 -6.11 -2.17
N GLY A 238 7.73 -6.99 -2.92
CA GLY A 238 7.68 -6.91 -4.38
C GLY A 238 8.91 -7.51 -5.08
N LEU A 239 9.43 -8.64 -4.61
CA LEU A 239 10.35 -9.45 -5.42
C LEU A 239 9.63 -9.89 -6.71
N THR A 240 10.13 -9.48 -7.87
CA THR A 240 9.76 -10.10 -9.15
C THR A 240 10.11 -11.59 -9.12
N ALA A 241 9.54 -12.39 -10.04
CA ALA A 241 9.99 -13.77 -10.26
C ALA A 241 11.51 -13.85 -10.62
N THR A 242 12.13 -12.72 -10.96
CA THR A 242 13.57 -12.53 -11.22
C THR A 242 14.37 -12.01 -10.02
N GLY A 243 13.74 -11.79 -8.85
CA GLY A 243 14.43 -11.42 -7.61
C GLY A 243 14.74 -9.94 -7.43
N THR A 244 14.08 -9.03 -8.18
CA THR A 244 14.30 -7.58 -8.08
C THR A 244 13.29 -6.97 -7.10
N SER A 245 13.78 -6.25 -6.07
CA SER A 245 12.95 -5.47 -5.13
C SER A 245 12.29 -4.28 -5.84
N LYS A 246 10.95 -4.15 -5.78
CA LYS A 246 10.22 -3.04 -6.40
C LYS A 246 10.25 -1.74 -5.58
N THR A 247 10.15 -1.79 -4.25
CA THR A 247 10.16 -0.56 -3.42
C THR A 247 11.24 -0.61 -2.33
N ASN A 248 12.05 0.44 -2.23
CA ASN A 248 13.16 0.54 -1.27
C ASN A 248 13.40 2.01 -0.90
N VAL A 249 13.49 2.28 0.41
CA VAL A 249 13.73 3.63 0.96
C VAL A 249 15.20 4.03 0.84
N CYS A 250 16.10 3.05 0.76
CA CYS A 250 17.52 3.21 1.04
C CYS A 250 18.38 3.29 -0.24
N PHE A 251 17.81 3.88 -1.28
CA PHE A 251 18.47 4.01 -2.58
C PHE A 251 19.70 4.92 -2.45
N GLY A 252 20.89 4.34 -2.69
CA GLY A 252 22.16 5.06 -2.77
C GLY A 252 22.72 5.61 -1.44
N ALA A 253 22.07 5.37 -0.29
CA ALA A 253 22.66 5.62 1.03
C ALA A 253 23.83 4.64 1.29
N THR A 254 25.05 5.04 0.95
CA THR A 254 26.29 4.27 1.12
C THR A 254 26.89 4.39 2.53
N ALA A 255 26.10 4.73 3.56
CA ALA A 255 26.65 4.80 4.91
C ALA A 255 27.28 3.44 5.28
N PRO A 256 28.55 3.40 5.69
CA PRO A 256 29.11 2.21 6.28
C PRO A 256 28.29 1.90 7.53
N ASP A 257 27.61 0.76 7.56
CA ASP A 257 27.10 0.26 8.82
C ASP A 257 28.29 0.01 9.73
N THR A 258 28.34 0.59 10.92
CA THR A 258 29.45 0.29 11.83
C THR A 258 29.11 -0.96 12.62
N THR A 259 29.82 -2.06 12.35
CA THR A 259 29.75 -3.23 13.22
C THR A 259 30.72 -3.02 14.38
N LYS A 260 30.30 -3.38 15.61
CA LYS A 260 31.22 -3.38 16.75
C LYS A 260 32.10 -4.61 16.69
N VAL A 261 33.35 -4.44 16.26
CA VAL A 261 34.39 -5.46 16.38
C VAL A 261 35.24 -5.09 17.59
N ASN A 262 35.21 -5.92 18.63
CA ASN A 262 35.95 -5.70 19.88
C ASN A 262 35.67 -4.34 20.54
N GLY A 263 34.42 -3.87 20.48
CA GLY A 263 34.00 -2.59 21.08
C GLY A 263 34.29 -1.35 20.22
N ASN A 264 35.02 -1.49 19.11
CA ASN A 264 35.28 -0.42 18.17
C ASN A 264 34.29 -0.45 17.01
N GLU A 265 33.78 0.71 16.63
CA GLU A 265 32.95 0.88 15.44
C GLU A 265 33.81 0.69 14.19
N VAL A 266 33.57 -0.40 13.44
CA VAL A 266 34.25 -0.71 12.18
C VAL A 266 33.31 -0.42 11.02
N PRO A 267 33.65 0.51 10.11
CA PRO A 267 32.87 0.79 8.90
C PRO A 267 32.74 -0.46 8.01
N THR A 268 31.52 -0.94 7.80
CA THR A 268 31.23 -1.99 6.81
C THR A 268 31.17 -1.32 5.44
N VAL A 269 32.28 -1.37 4.72
CA VAL A 269 32.38 -0.81 3.37
C VAL A 269 31.43 -1.56 2.43
N GLY A 270 30.50 -0.83 1.78
CA GLY A 270 29.90 -1.26 0.50
C GLY A 270 28.55 -1.98 0.51
N SER A 271 27.60 -1.64 1.37
CA SER A 271 26.31 -2.36 1.42
C SER A 271 25.09 -1.47 1.22
N THR A 272 24.90 -0.95 0.01
CA THR A 272 23.61 -0.39 -0.43
C THR A 272 22.55 -1.49 -0.33
N GLY A 273 21.46 -1.25 0.41
CA GLY A 273 20.34 -2.19 0.47
C GLY A 273 20.41 -3.33 1.50
N LEU A 274 21.21 -3.23 2.58
CA LEU A 274 21.02 -4.15 3.72
C LEU A 274 19.73 -3.82 4.47
N PRO A 275 19.03 -4.84 5.00
CA PRO A 275 17.91 -4.65 5.91
C PRO A 275 18.24 -3.74 7.10
N ARG A 276 17.37 -2.77 7.41
CA ARG A 276 17.54 -1.87 8.55
C ARG A 276 16.24 -1.65 9.30
N ALA A 277 16.29 -1.84 10.61
CA ALA A 277 15.19 -1.45 11.47
C ALA A 277 15.18 0.06 11.61
N GLN A 278 14.06 0.69 11.28
CA GLN A 278 13.94 2.13 11.31
C GLN A 278 12.50 2.61 11.53
N THR A 279 12.41 3.84 11.99
CA THR A 279 11.19 4.62 12.06
C THR A 279 11.29 5.73 11.03
N LEU A 280 10.27 5.88 10.21
CA LEU A 280 10.11 6.91 9.20
C LEU A 280 9.04 7.91 9.63
N TRP A 281 9.24 9.17 9.28
CA TRP A 281 8.27 10.24 9.38
C TRP A 281 8.18 10.93 8.03
N GLU A 282 6.98 11.35 7.66
CA GLU A 282 6.77 12.11 6.44
C GLU A 282 5.71 13.19 6.66
N THR A 283 5.94 14.34 6.04
CA THR A 283 4.94 15.40 5.91
C THR A 283 4.91 15.90 4.48
N THR A 284 3.71 16.01 3.90
CA THR A 284 3.50 16.42 2.52
C THR A 284 2.49 17.56 2.47
N PHE A 285 2.80 18.57 1.67
CA PHE A 285 1.94 19.71 1.37
C PHE A 285 1.73 19.79 -0.14
N THR A 286 0.48 19.67 -0.56
CA THR A 286 0.12 19.70 -1.97
C THR A 286 -0.88 20.82 -2.22
N LEU A 287 -0.54 21.70 -3.17
CA LEU A 287 -1.45 22.68 -3.75
C LEU A 287 -2.07 22.07 -5.01
N GLN A 288 -3.40 22.01 -5.06
CA GLN A 288 -4.14 21.53 -6.22
C GLN A 288 -4.80 22.71 -6.95
N TYR A 289 -4.66 22.71 -8.28
CA TYR A 289 -5.40 23.59 -9.18
C TYR A 289 -6.08 22.77 -10.28
N ALA A 290 -7.41 22.85 -10.35
CA ALA A 290 -8.25 22.18 -11.34
C ALA A 290 -8.97 23.24 -12.21
N PRO A 291 -8.35 23.74 -13.28
CA PRO A 291 -8.93 24.81 -14.11
C PRO A 291 -10.24 24.40 -14.79
N ILE A 292 -10.39 23.11 -15.11
CA ILE A 292 -11.57 22.51 -15.72
C ILE A 292 -11.77 21.11 -15.12
N PRO A 293 -13.00 20.54 -15.13
CA PRO A 293 -13.28 19.25 -14.51
C PRO A 293 -12.42 18.07 -15.01
N SER A 294 -11.90 18.15 -16.23
CA SER A 294 -11.07 17.11 -16.84
C SER A 294 -9.56 17.31 -16.62
N LEU A 295 -9.13 18.33 -15.89
CA LEU A 295 -7.71 18.65 -15.69
C LEU A 295 -7.42 18.94 -14.22
N ILE A 296 -6.55 18.15 -13.61
CA ILE A 296 -6.03 18.37 -12.25
C ILE A 296 -4.54 18.66 -12.37
N THR A 297 -4.07 19.72 -11.72
CA THR A 297 -2.65 20.02 -11.59
C THR A 297 -2.29 20.10 -10.11
N ARG A 298 -1.11 19.61 -9.75
CA ARG A 298 -0.63 19.63 -8.36
C ARG A 298 0.82 20.07 -8.28
N LEU A 299 1.13 20.87 -7.27
CA LEU A 299 2.49 21.15 -6.84
C LEU A 299 2.64 20.62 -5.41
N GLU A 300 3.65 19.79 -5.19
CA GLU A 300 3.81 19.06 -3.95
C GLU A 300 5.21 19.23 -3.36
N PHE A 301 5.27 19.61 -2.08
CA PHE A 301 6.48 19.56 -1.28
C PHE A 301 6.35 18.44 -0.25
N ARG A 302 7.35 17.56 -0.18
CA ARG A 302 7.43 16.43 0.74
C ARG A 302 8.72 16.48 1.53
N TYR A 303 8.63 16.22 2.83
CA TYR A 303 9.76 16.04 3.73
C TYR A 303 9.70 14.64 4.33
N ASP A 304 10.71 13.82 4.06
CA ASP A 304 10.88 12.51 4.66
C ASP A 304 12.01 12.53 5.68
N LYS A 305 11.85 11.79 6.78
CA LYS A 305 12.87 11.63 7.83
C LYS A 305 12.91 10.20 8.32
N SER A 306 14.11 9.74 8.68
CA SER A 306 14.37 8.45 9.31
C SER A 306 15.15 8.63 10.60
N ASN A 307 15.06 7.68 11.53
CA ASN A 307 15.97 7.58 12.67
C ASN A 307 17.31 6.93 12.29
N LYS A 308 17.48 6.56 11.01
CA LYS A 308 18.70 6.05 10.39
C LYS A 308 19.12 6.94 9.23
N ASN A 309 20.38 6.85 8.84
CA ASN A 309 20.89 7.53 7.64
C ASN A 309 20.59 6.71 6.39
N THR A 310 19.32 6.71 5.96
CA THR A 310 18.82 5.88 4.87
C THR A 310 18.57 6.63 3.58
N PHE A 311 18.63 7.96 3.59
CA PHE A 311 18.54 8.79 2.39
C PHE A 311 19.93 9.19 1.89
N GLN A 312 20.01 9.73 0.68
CA GLN A 312 21.26 10.21 0.09
C GLN A 312 21.14 11.68 -0.30
N PHE A 313 22.10 12.49 0.16
CA PHE A 313 22.25 13.88 -0.26
C PHE A 313 23.62 14.04 -0.95
N GLY A 314 23.61 14.12 -2.29
CA GLY A 314 24.84 14.07 -3.08
C GLY A 314 25.54 12.72 -2.90
N THR A 315 26.68 12.68 -2.19
CA THR A 315 27.42 11.45 -1.86
C THR A 315 27.34 11.09 -0.37
N ARG A 316 26.58 11.84 0.43
CA ARG A 316 26.49 11.66 1.88
C ARG A 316 25.20 10.96 2.23
N ALA A 317 25.28 10.01 3.15
CA ALA A 317 24.09 9.46 3.75
C ALA A 317 23.46 10.49 4.69
N ALA A 318 22.14 10.63 4.60
CA ALA A 318 21.34 11.57 5.38
C ALA A 318 20.17 10.83 6.03
N ASN A 319 19.66 11.39 7.11
CA ASN A 319 18.46 10.90 7.79
C ASN A 319 17.19 11.63 7.35
N HIS A 320 17.27 12.46 6.31
CA HIS A 320 16.13 13.16 5.73
C HIS A 320 16.35 13.42 4.25
N GLN A 321 15.26 13.72 3.55
CA GLN A 321 15.25 14.25 2.20
C GLN A 321 14.04 15.16 1.99
N GLU A 322 14.20 16.14 1.10
CA GLU A 322 13.14 17.00 0.60
C GLU A 322 12.88 16.68 -0.87
N THR A 323 11.60 16.63 -1.27
CA THR A 323 11.21 16.48 -2.67
C THR A 323 10.22 17.57 -3.06
N LEU A 324 10.43 18.16 -4.23
CA LEU A 324 9.46 19.04 -4.88
C LEU A 324 9.01 18.37 -6.18
N SER A 325 7.70 18.16 -6.32
CA SER A 325 7.11 17.42 -7.43
C SER A 325 5.96 18.21 -8.07
N GLY A 326 5.76 18.01 -9.36
CA GLY A 326 4.60 18.53 -10.10
C GLY A 326 3.85 17.41 -10.80
N GLU A 327 2.52 17.48 -10.78
CA GLU A 327 1.64 16.51 -11.45
C GLU A 327 0.65 17.25 -12.35
N VAL A 328 0.37 16.67 -13.52
CA VAL A 328 -0.72 17.08 -14.41
C VAL A 328 -1.49 15.83 -14.82
N ILE A 329 -2.78 15.78 -14.49
CA ILE A 329 -3.68 14.68 -14.78
C ILE A 329 -4.77 15.17 -15.74
N PHE A 330 -4.95 14.46 -16.85
CA PHE A 330 -6.09 14.63 -17.74
C PHE A 330 -7.05 13.44 -17.60
N LEU A 331 -8.33 13.72 -17.31
CA LEU A 331 -9.39 12.73 -17.13
C LEU A 331 -10.24 12.63 -18.41
N PHE A 332 -10.45 11.40 -18.90
CA PHE A 332 -11.21 11.10 -20.11
C PHE A 332 -12.19 9.93 -19.91
#